data_AF-A0A5C6XGH6-F1
#
_entry.id   AF-A0A5C6XGH6-F1
#
_cell.length_a   1.000
_cell.length_b   1.000
_cell.length_c   1.000
_cell.angle_alpha   90.00
_cell.angle_beta   90.00
_cell.angle_gamma   90.00
#
_symmetry.space_group_name_H-M   'P 1'
#
loop_
_entity.id
_entity.type
_entity.pdbx_description
1 polymer ?
#
loop_
_entity_poly.entity_id
_entity_poly.type
_entity_poly.pdbx_seq_one_letter_code
_entity_poly.pdbx_strand_id
1 'polypeptide(L)'
;MLTVGLMIVAGLAAFAGCKGEPAADPGVQGVEAQAQGAEPDQEEPTGAATSGEVEERKHYYSPYYLTLTGGDFVFRTVTFQDVGMKQPEPGPMAPEVLETIAHSLAEKFTEHEGLTFSSQVFVDRALEDPNNHLFCESEHLYVALWRGYSPDRWGYSLWSGCAEEHQFAWEEVLDPVGVDKDVKGSVEYLTESIAESVSKASEAKCFLANC
;
A
#
# COMPACT_ATOMS: atom_id res chain seq x y z
N MET A 1 -50.94 20.18 -18.93
CA MET A 1 -51.52 21.41 -18.35
C MET A 1 -51.65 21.20 -16.86
N LEU A 2 -51.11 22.16 -16.08
CA LEU A 2 -51.14 22.31 -14.62
C LEU A 2 -50.49 21.20 -13.76
N THR A 3 -49.86 21.45 -12.60
CA THR A 3 -48.88 22.44 -12.07
C THR A 3 -48.60 21.97 -10.63
N VAL A 4 -47.39 22.20 -10.13
CA VAL A 4 -47.02 22.39 -8.69
C VAL A 4 -46.95 21.08 -7.86
N GLY A 5 -45.95 20.83 -7.00
CA GLY A 5 -45.16 21.80 -6.26
C GLY A 5 -43.79 21.33 -5.76
N LEU A 6 -42.95 22.35 -5.67
CA LEU A 6 -41.66 22.50 -5.02
C LEU A 6 -41.85 22.52 -3.49
N MET A 7 -41.01 21.81 -2.73
CA MET A 7 -40.63 22.25 -1.38
C MET A 7 -39.15 21.96 -1.12
N ILE A 8 -38.43 23.07 -0.90
CA ILE A 8 -37.06 23.17 -0.41
C ILE A 8 -37.15 23.23 1.12
N VAL A 9 -36.31 22.47 1.82
CA VAL A 9 -35.98 22.77 3.23
C VAL A 9 -34.46 22.73 3.38
N ALA A 10 -33.88 23.92 3.50
CA ALA A 10 -32.50 24.13 3.91
C ALA A 10 -32.45 24.21 5.45
N GLY A 11 -31.60 23.41 6.08
CA GLY A 11 -31.32 23.46 7.52
C GLY A 11 -29.88 23.90 7.75
N LEU A 12 -29.70 25.19 8.04
CA LEU A 12 -28.49 25.76 8.63
C LEU A 12 -28.50 25.48 10.13
N ALA A 13 -27.46 24.82 10.65
CA ALA A 13 -27.17 24.78 12.08
C ALA A 13 -25.80 25.41 12.33
N ALA A 14 -25.81 26.64 12.83
CA ALA A 14 -24.66 27.32 13.39
C ALA A 14 -24.71 27.13 14.92
N PHE A 15 -23.67 26.55 15.51
CA PHE A 15 -23.44 26.62 16.96
C PHE A 15 -22.28 27.57 17.24
N ALA A 16 -22.63 28.72 17.82
CA ALA A 16 -21.73 29.63 18.49
C ALA A 16 -21.20 29.00 19.79
N GLY A 17 -19.96 29.31 20.13
CA GLY A 17 -19.18 28.59 21.14
C GLY A 17 -19.43 28.95 22.60
N CYS A 18 -18.62 28.29 23.45
CA CYS A 18 -18.38 28.70 24.82
C CYS A 18 -16.87 28.74 25.10
N LYS A 19 -16.53 29.86 25.72
CA LYS A 19 -15.27 30.44 26.18
C LYS A 19 -14.69 29.69 27.38
N GLY A 20 -13.35 29.58 27.46
CA GLY A 20 -12.64 29.17 28.67
C GLY A 20 -11.11 29.13 28.50
N GLU A 21 -10.43 30.21 28.89
CA GLU A 21 -8.97 30.26 29.12
C GLU A 21 -8.68 29.97 30.61
N PRO A 22 -7.44 29.60 30.98
CA PRO A 22 -7.16 28.71 32.11
C PRO A 22 -7.00 29.44 33.44
N ALA A 23 -7.41 28.77 34.52
CA ALA A 23 -7.04 29.16 35.88
C ALA A 23 -5.76 28.42 36.29
N ALA A 24 -4.73 29.19 36.65
CA ALA A 24 -3.61 28.72 37.44
C ALA A 24 -4.07 28.57 38.90
N ASP A 25 -3.67 27.47 39.56
CA ASP A 25 -3.78 27.35 41.02
C ASP A 25 -2.45 26.82 41.60
N PRO A 26 -1.99 27.35 42.75
CA PRO A 26 -0.67 27.12 43.29
C PRO A 26 -0.64 26.00 44.33
N GLY A 27 0.50 25.34 44.45
CA GLY A 27 0.97 24.79 45.72
C GLY A 27 0.45 23.42 46.12
N VAL A 28 1.19 22.38 45.74
CA VAL A 28 1.37 21.21 46.62
C VAL A 28 2.86 20.86 46.63
N GLN A 29 3.42 20.86 47.83
CA GLN A 29 4.81 20.54 48.15
C GLN A 29 5.09 19.06 47.87
N GLY A 30 6.16 18.80 47.12
CA GLY A 30 6.76 17.48 46.89
C GLY A 30 8.17 17.45 47.47
N VAL A 31 8.42 16.42 48.26
CA VAL A 31 9.54 16.19 49.20
C VAL A 31 10.91 16.10 48.51
N GLU A 32 11.94 16.70 49.13
CA GLU A 32 13.35 16.52 48.76
C GLU A 32 13.87 15.10 49.07
N ALA A 33 14.64 14.54 48.15
CA ALA A 33 15.66 13.55 48.46
C ALA A 33 16.88 13.77 47.56
N GLN A 34 18.00 14.13 48.19
CA GLN A 34 19.32 14.30 47.58
C GLN A 34 20.03 12.94 47.38
N ALA A 35 20.76 12.79 46.27
CA ALA A 35 22.01 12.02 46.17
C ALA A 35 22.74 12.54 44.91
N GLN A 36 23.78 13.36 45.07
CA GLN A 36 25.21 13.00 45.11
C GLN A 36 25.75 12.41 43.80
N GLY A 37 26.84 13.04 43.33
CA GLY A 37 27.31 13.01 41.96
C GLY A 37 27.86 11.68 41.46
N ALA A 38 27.76 11.54 40.14
CA ALA A 38 28.63 10.74 39.31
C ALA A 38 28.92 11.58 38.05
N GLU A 39 30.17 11.57 37.64
CA GLU A 39 30.73 12.30 36.49
C GLU A 39 29.97 11.93 35.19
N PRO A 40 29.82 12.86 34.22
CA PRO A 40 29.37 12.48 32.90
C PRO A 40 30.52 11.71 32.22
N ASP A 41 30.38 10.39 32.16
CA ASP A 41 31.13 9.57 31.23
C ASP A 41 30.97 10.16 29.83
N GLN A 42 32.09 10.25 29.13
CA GLN A 42 32.23 10.78 27.79
C GLN A 42 31.15 10.18 26.88
N GLU A 43 30.27 11.04 26.36
CA GLU A 43 29.55 10.75 25.12
C GLU A 43 30.61 10.44 24.06
N GLU A 44 30.83 9.16 23.80
CA GLU A 44 31.41 8.76 22.52
C GLU A 44 30.56 9.40 21.43
N PRO A 45 31.17 10.13 20.47
CA PRO A 45 30.43 10.73 19.39
C PRO A 45 29.72 9.60 18.66
N THR A 46 28.40 9.61 18.80
CA THR A 46 27.47 8.79 18.05
C THR A 46 27.90 8.92 16.60
N GLY A 47 28.45 7.83 16.07
CA GLY A 47 28.99 7.79 14.72
C GLY A 47 27.96 8.42 13.81
N ALA A 48 28.35 9.55 13.22
CA ALA A 48 27.54 10.27 12.27
C ALA A 48 27.03 9.25 11.26
N ALA A 49 25.73 8.97 11.31
CA ALA A 49 25.03 8.39 10.19
C ALA A 49 25.33 9.34 9.05
N THR A 50 26.26 8.90 8.19
CA THR A 50 26.58 9.57 6.95
C THR A 50 25.26 9.94 6.33
N SER A 51 24.98 11.25 6.24
CA SER A 51 23.98 11.80 5.34
C SER A 51 24.48 11.53 3.92
N GLY A 52 24.48 10.25 3.55
CA GLY A 52 24.40 9.85 2.17
C GLY A 52 23.10 10.43 1.66
N GLU A 53 23.22 11.25 0.64
CA GLU A 53 22.13 11.63 -0.23
C GLU A 53 21.29 10.38 -0.50
N VAL A 54 20.09 10.31 0.08
CA VAL A 54 19.14 9.24 -0.25
C VAL A 54 18.77 9.53 -1.69
N GLU A 55 19.44 8.87 -2.64
CA GLU A 55 18.98 8.91 -4.02
C GLU A 55 17.50 8.53 -4.02
N GLU A 56 16.68 9.45 -4.51
CA GLU A 56 15.24 9.28 -4.59
C GLU A 56 14.99 8.01 -5.41
N ARG A 57 14.41 6.98 -4.78
CA ARG A 57 14.22 5.70 -5.43
C ARG A 57 13.28 5.89 -6.61
N LYS A 58 13.79 5.61 -7.80
CA LYS A 58 12.99 5.68 -9.02
C LYS A 58 11.93 4.59 -9.01
N HIS A 59 10.67 4.98 -9.14
CA HIS A 59 9.56 4.06 -9.30
C HIS A 59 9.38 3.69 -10.78
N TYR A 60 9.05 2.43 -11.04
CA TYR A 60 8.69 1.95 -12.37
C TYR A 60 7.25 1.43 -12.33
N TYR A 61 6.49 1.67 -13.38
CA TYR A 61 5.09 1.23 -13.46
C TYR A 61 4.89 0.29 -14.63
N SER A 62 4.04 -0.71 -14.42
CA SER A 62 3.71 -1.68 -15.46
C SER A 62 2.72 -1.09 -16.47
N PRO A 63 2.90 -1.32 -17.78
CA PRO A 63 1.85 -1.04 -18.76
C PRO A 63 0.71 -2.08 -18.70
N TYR A 64 0.93 -3.22 -18.04
CA TYR A 64 -0.09 -4.26 -17.88
C TYR A 64 -0.95 -3.93 -16.66
N TYR A 65 -2.26 -4.05 -16.80
CA TYR A 65 -3.22 -3.87 -15.71
C TYR A 65 -4.36 -4.89 -15.83
N LEU A 66 -5.08 -5.12 -14.74
CA LEU A 66 -6.23 -6.03 -14.74
C LEU A 66 -7.51 -5.24 -14.65
N THR A 67 -8.55 -5.68 -15.35
CA THR A 67 -9.94 -5.30 -15.06
C THR A 67 -10.62 -6.42 -14.29
N LEU A 68 -11.41 -6.06 -13.28
CA LEU A 68 -12.20 -7.00 -12.47
C LEU A 68 -13.69 -6.86 -12.81
N THR A 69 -14.35 -7.99 -13.09
CA THR A 69 -15.77 -8.02 -13.45
C THR A 69 -16.53 -9.01 -12.58
N GLY A 70 -17.72 -8.60 -12.11
CA GLY A 70 -18.55 -9.40 -11.22
C GLY A 70 -18.23 -9.19 -9.75
N GLY A 71 -18.93 -9.94 -8.89
CA GLY A 71 -18.82 -9.86 -7.43
C GLY A 71 -19.34 -8.55 -6.81
N ASP A 72 -19.43 -8.55 -5.48
CA ASP A 72 -19.69 -7.34 -4.66
C ASP A 72 -18.39 -6.56 -4.36
N PHE A 73 -17.36 -6.78 -5.16
CA PHE A 73 -16.02 -6.26 -4.93
C PHE A 73 -15.92 -4.79 -5.32
N VAL A 74 -15.20 -4.01 -4.49
CA VAL A 74 -15.11 -2.56 -4.61
C VAL A 74 -14.12 -2.11 -5.69
N PHE A 75 -13.17 -2.94 -6.09
CA PHE A 75 -12.18 -2.58 -7.10
C PHE A 75 -12.60 -3.05 -8.50
N ARG A 76 -12.32 -2.23 -9.51
CA ARG A 76 -12.53 -2.48 -10.94
C ARG A 76 -11.23 -2.61 -11.70
N THR A 77 -10.16 -2.00 -11.20
CA THR A 77 -8.86 -1.95 -11.87
C THR A 77 -7.75 -2.34 -10.91
N VAL A 78 -6.75 -3.06 -11.42
CA VAL A 78 -5.53 -3.41 -10.67
C VAL A 78 -4.31 -2.97 -11.47
N THR A 79 -3.46 -2.14 -10.86
CA THR A 79 -2.21 -1.65 -11.46
C THR A 79 -1.00 -2.09 -10.66
N PHE A 80 0.14 -2.23 -11.34
CA PHE A 80 1.38 -2.68 -10.72
C PHE A 80 2.43 -1.58 -10.73
N GLN A 81 3.07 -1.41 -9.58
CA GLN A 81 4.22 -0.54 -9.38
C GLN A 81 5.40 -1.42 -8.96
N ASP A 82 6.52 -1.33 -9.68
CA ASP A 82 7.80 -1.85 -9.22
C ASP A 82 8.46 -0.77 -8.35
N VAL A 83 8.54 -1.08 -7.05
CA VAL A 83 9.13 -0.19 -6.05
C VAL A 83 10.59 -0.53 -5.76
N GLY A 84 11.11 -1.61 -6.35
CA GLY A 84 12.47 -2.09 -6.15
C GLY A 84 12.80 -2.51 -4.71
N MET A 85 13.96 -3.18 -4.57
CA MET A 85 14.71 -3.59 -3.35
C MET A 85 14.62 -5.07 -2.96
N LYS A 86 15.72 -5.79 -2.69
CA LYS A 86 17.10 -5.48 -2.22
C LYS A 86 18.20 -5.79 -3.27
N GLN A 87 18.42 -4.93 -4.27
CA GLN A 87 19.61 -5.03 -5.12
C GLN A 87 20.61 -3.92 -4.83
N PRO A 88 21.93 -4.17 -4.95
CA PRO A 88 22.94 -3.12 -4.97
C PRO A 88 22.70 -2.06 -6.06
N GLU A 89 22.07 -2.46 -7.17
CA GLU A 89 21.70 -1.60 -8.30
C GLU A 89 20.23 -1.88 -8.70
N PRO A 90 19.24 -1.14 -8.16
CA PRO A 90 17.85 -1.34 -8.51
C PRO A 90 17.59 -0.89 -9.97
N GLY A 91 17.46 -1.85 -10.88
CA GLY A 91 16.93 -1.64 -12.23
C GLY A 91 15.43 -1.88 -12.31
N PRO A 92 14.76 -1.46 -13.39
CA PRO A 92 13.38 -1.85 -13.65
C PRO A 92 13.27 -3.37 -13.75
N MET A 93 12.21 -3.94 -13.19
CA MET A 93 11.82 -5.32 -13.46
C MET A 93 11.69 -5.56 -14.97
N ALA A 94 12.19 -6.70 -15.43
CA ALA A 94 12.12 -7.03 -16.85
C ALA A 94 10.65 -7.09 -17.33
N PRO A 95 10.30 -6.54 -18.51
CA PRO A 95 8.91 -6.46 -18.96
C PRO A 95 8.19 -7.80 -19.01
N GLU A 96 8.88 -8.88 -19.39
CA GLU A 96 8.33 -10.23 -19.43
C GLU A 96 7.88 -10.74 -18.06
N VAL A 97 8.53 -10.26 -16.99
CA VAL A 97 8.16 -10.62 -15.62
C VAL A 97 6.89 -9.91 -15.21
N LEU A 98 6.75 -8.61 -15.51
CA LEU A 98 5.54 -7.84 -15.25
C LEU A 98 4.33 -8.40 -16.01
N GLU A 99 4.53 -8.77 -17.28
CA GLU A 99 3.52 -9.46 -18.09
C GLU A 99 3.09 -10.78 -17.45
N THR A 100 4.07 -11.61 -17.05
CA THR A 100 3.79 -12.90 -16.43
C THR A 100 3.06 -12.75 -15.11
N ILE A 101 3.43 -11.77 -14.27
CA ILE A 101 2.73 -11.45 -13.03
C ILE A 101 1.27 -11.07 -13.32
N ALA A 102 1.04 -10.18 -14.29
CA ALA A 102 -0.31 -9.75 -14.62
C ALA A 102 -1.20 -10.92 -15.08
N HIS A 103 -0.69 -11.77 -15.97
CA HIS A 103 -1.41 -12.94 -16.46
C HIS A 103 -1.64 -14.00 -15.39
N SER A 104 -0.62 -14.37 -14.62
CA SER A 104 -0.76 -15.33 -13.53
C SER A 104 -1.72 -14.81 -12.45
N LEU A 105 -1.67 -13.52 -12.11
CA LEU A 105 -2.59 -12.94 -11.13
C LEU A 105 -4.05 -12.92 -11.63
N ALA A 106 -4.26 -12.64 -12.92
CA ALA A 106 -5.60 -12.70 -13.51
C ALA A 106 -6.19 -14.12 -13.46
N GLU A 107 -5.38 -15.14 -13.72
CA GLU A 107 -5.72 -16.56 -13.56
C GLU A 107 -6.09 -16.84 -12.10
N LYS A 108 -5.21 -16.49 -11.14
CA LYS A 108 -5.47 -16.68 -9.70
C LYS A 108 -6.73 -15.98 -9.22
N PHE A 109 -6.95 -14.73 -9.57
CA PHE A 109 -8.18 -14.02 -9.20
C PHE A 109 -9.45 -14.67 -9.74
N THR A 110 -9.39 -15.25 -10.94
CA THR A 110 -10.55 -15.89 -11.56
C THR A 110 -10.83 -17.28 -10.99
N GLU A 111 -9.79 -18.01 -10.58
CA GLU A 111 -9.91 -19.40 -10.11
C GLU A 111 -10.05 -19.52 -8.59
N HIS A 112 -9.66 -18.48 -7.83
CA HIS A 112 -9.66 -18.53 -6.38
C HIS A 112 -11.07 -18.64 -5.79
N GLU A 113 -11.33 -19.69 -4.99
CA GLU A 113 -12.66 -20.03 -4.47
C GLU A 113 -13.27 -18.95 -3.55
N GLY A 114 -12.43 -18.15 -2.91
CA GLY A 114 -12.85 -17.03 -2.05
C GLY A 114 -13.20 -15.73 -2.78
N LEU A 115 -12.97 -15.65 -4.10
CA LEU A 115 -13.23 -14.47 -4.91
C LEU A 115 -14.41 -14.70 -5.85
N THR A 116 -15.27 -13.68 -6.02
CA THR A 116 -16.53 -13.79 -6.79
C THR A 116 -16.50 -12.98 -8.09
N PHE A 117 -15.31 -12.57 -8.52
CA PHE A 117 -15.07 -11.80 -9.73
C PHE A 117 -14.14 -12.56 -10.67
N SER A 118 -14.20 -12.22 -11.95
CA SER A 118 -13.22 -12.65 -12.95
C SER A 118 -12.28 -11.50 -13.29
N SER A 119 -11.10 -11.86 -13.79
CA SER A 119 -10.07 -10.89 -14.15
C SER A 119 -9.59 -11.07 -15.59
N GLN A 120 -9.22 -9.97 -16.24
CA GLN A 120 -8.65 -9.94 -17.58
C GLN A 120 -7.50 -8.94 -17.63
N VAL A 121 -6.42 -9.30 -18.34
CA VAL A 121 -5.25 -8.45 -18.54
C VAL A 121 -5.44 -7.55 -19.76
N PHE A 122 -5.07 -6.28 -19.61
CA PHE A 122 -5.00 -5.29 -20.66
C PHE A 122 -3.64 -4.58 -20.62
N VAL A 123 -3.31 -3.89 -21.70
CA VAL A 123 -2.06 -3.14 -21.85
C VAL A 123 -2.39 -1.69 -22.17
N ASP A 124 -1.90 -0.77 -21.35
CA ASP A 124 -1.91 0.67 -21.60
C ASP A 124 -0.55 1.27 -21.26
N ARG A 125 0.17 1.72 -22.30
CA ARG A 125 1.50 2.34 -22.15
C ARG A 125 1.46 3.69 -21.45
N ALA A 126 0.30 4.35 -21.38
CA ALA A 126 0.17 5.57 -20.59
C ALA A 126 0.42 5.29 -19.10
N LEU A 127 0.10 4.09 -18.61
CA LEU A 127 0.34 3.70 -17.21
C LEU A 127 1.83 3.56 -16.87
N GLU A 128 2.76 3.66 -17.81
CA GLU A 128 4.19 3.71 -17.47
C GLU A 128 4.61 5.08 -16.91
N ASP A 129 3.81 6.14 -17.15
CA ASP A 129 4.05 7.49 -16.65
C ASP A 129 3.54 7.64 -15.20
N PRO A 130 4.40 7.95 -14.22
CA PRO A 130 4.01 8.18 -12.83
C PRO A 130 2.89 9.22 -12.67
N ASN A 131 2.78 10.19 -13.59
CA ASN A 131 1.74 11.22 -13.55
C ASN A 131 0.32 10.64 -13.72
N ASN A 132 0.19 9.44 -14.32
CA ASN A 132 -1.08 8.76 -14.48
C ASN A 132 -1.47 7.92 -13.25
N HIS A 133 -0.63 7.88 -12.21
CA HIS A 133 -0.89 7.20 -10.92
C HIS A 133 -1.11 8.16 -9.75
N LEU A 134 -1.13 9.48 -10.01
CA LEU A 134 -1.27 10.50 -8.96
C LEU A 134 -2.70 10.61 -8.41
N PHE A 135 -3.69 10.04 -9.12
CA PHE A 135 -5.07 10.03 -8.68
C PHE A 135 -5.33 8.73 -7.92
N CYS A 136 -5.53 8.83 -6.60
CA CYS A 136 -6.02 7.75 -5.76
C CYS A 136 -7.48 7.49 -6.14
N GLU A 137 -7.69 6.66 -7.16
CA GLU A 137 -9.02 6.42 -7.70
C GLU A 137 -9.81 5.51 -6.78
N SER A 138 -11.03 5.93 -6.47
CA SER A 138 -12.02 5.02 -5.92
C SER A 138 -12.20 3.86 -6.90
N GLU A 139 -12.19 2.62 -6.41
CA GLU A 139 -12.26 1.39 -7.20
C GLU A 139 -10.93 0.91 -7.82
N HIS A 140 -9.78 1.39 -7.36
CA HIS A 140 -8.47 0.90 -7.79
C HIS A 140 -7.75 0.08 -6.70
N LEU A 141 -7.20 -1.06 -7.08
CA LEU A 141 -6.26 -1.84 -6.27
C LEU A 141 -4.83 -1.60 -6.79
N TYR A 142 -3.96 -1.04 -5.96
CA TYR A 142 -2.56 -0.85 -6.32
C TYR A 142 -1.70 -1.97 -5.74
N VAL A 143 -0.87 -2.58 -6.59
CA VAL A 143 0.04 -3.66 -6.24
C VAL A 143 1.46 -3.16 -6.38
N ALA A 144 2.11 -2.86 -5.27
CA ALA A 144 3.53 -2.53 -5.26
C ALA A 144 4.35 -3.81 -5.10
N LEU A 145 5.33 -4.04 -5.96
CA LEU A 145 6.12 -5.26 -6.09
C LEU A 145 7.61 -4.99 -5.87
N TRP A 146 8.30 -5.93 -5.23
CA TRP A 146 9.76 -5.90 -5.10
C TRP A 146 10.38 -7.30 -5.06
N ARG A 147 11.71 -7.35 -5.17
CA ARG A 147 12.52 -8.57 -5.20
C ARG A 147 13.52 -8.61 -4.06
N GLY A 148 13.33 -9.50 -3.09
CA GLY A 148 14.32 -9.80 -2.06
C GLY A 148 15.39 -10.78 -2.55
N TYR A 149 16.61 -10.64 -2.04
CA TYR A 149 17.74 -11.54 -2.32
C TYR A 149 18.29 -12.12 -1.02
N SER A 150 18.72 -13.38 -1.09
CA SER A 150 19.30 -14.17 0.02
C SER A 150 18.34 -14.45 1.20
N PRO A 151 17.42 -15.43 1.08
CA PRO A 151 17.11 -16.20 -0.13
C PRO A 151 16.28 -15.38 -1.13
N ASP A 152 16.13 -15.89 -2.35
CA ASP A 152 15.25 -15.29 -3.36
C ASP A 152 13.82 -15.21 -2.84
N ARG A 153 13.27 -14.00 -2.90
CA ARG A 153 11.93 -13.68 -2.42
C ARG A 153 11.26 -12.71 -3.37
N TRP A 154 9.96 -12.86 -3.46
CA TRP A 154 9.08 -11.80 -3.90
C TRP A 154 8.56 -11.05 -2.69
N GLY A 155 8.27 -9.77 -2.85
CA GLY A 155 7.41 -9.09 -1.89
C GLY A 155 6.40 -8.21 -2.60
N TYR A 156 5.29 -8.00 -1.92
CA TYR A 156 4.22 -7.15 -2.40
C TYR A 156 3.54 -6.40 -1.27
N SER A 157 2.94 -5.28 -1.63
CA SER A 157 1.96 -4.61 -0.79
C SER A 157 0.74 -4.22 -1.59
N LEU A 158 -0.42 -4.32 -0.96
CA LEU A 158 -1.72 -4.06 -1.56
C LEU A 158 -2.34 -2.82 -0.94
N TRP A 159 -2.82 -1.93 -1.80
CA TRP A 159 -3.33 -0.63 -1.39
C TRP A 159 -4.69 -0.34 -2.01
N SER A 160 -5.61 0.17 -1.20
CA SER A 160 -6.93 0.65 -1.64
C SER A 160 -6.98 2.16 -1.93
N GLY A 161 -5.84 2.84 -1.78
CA GLY A 161 -5.66 4.28 -1.86
C GLY A 161 -4.21 4.65 -1.59
N CYS A 162 -3.86 5.93 -1.57
CA CYS A 162 -2.45 6.36 -1.50
C CYS A 162 -1.92 6.67 -0.09
N ALA A 163 -2.78 6.73 0.93
CA ALA A 163 -2.31 6.97 2.30
C ALA A 163 -1.94 5.64 2.99
N GLU A 164 -1.05 5.69 3.98
CA GLU A 164 -0.50 4.49 4.65
C GLU A 164 -1.59 3.61 5.25
N GLU A 165 -2.68 4.21 5.76
CA GLU A 165 -3.83 3.48 6.27
C GLU A 165 -4.57 2.65 5.21
N HIS A 166 -4.31 2.86 3.93
CA HIS A 166 -4.87 2.07 2.84
C HIS A 166 -4.03 0.85 2.47
N GLN A 167 -2.83 0.69 3.03
CA GLN A 167 -2.04 -0.52 2.86
C GLN A 167 -2.65 -1.65 3.70
N PHE A 168 -3.36 -2.57 3.07
CA PHE A 168 -4.08 -3.64 3.77
C PHE A 168 -3.35 -4.99 3.74
N ALA A 169 -2.29 -5.11 2.94
CA ALA A 169 -1.40 -6.26 2.96
C ALA A 169 0.04 -5.83 2.67
N TRP A 170 0.99 -6.46 3.35
CA TRP A 170 2.42 -6.38 3.08
C TRP A 170 3.03 -7.75 3.41
N GLU A 171 3.56 -8.44 2.42
CA GLU A 171 4.13 -9.78 2.63
C GLU A 171 5.39 -10.00 1.78
N GLU A 172 6.25 -10.90 2.27
CA GLU A 172 7.36 -11.46 1.51
C GLU A 172 7.18 -12.97 1.38
N VAL A 173 7.25 -13.45 0.14
CA VAL A 173 7.04 -14.84 -0.24
C VAL A 173 8.34 -15.42 -0.77
N LEU A 174 8.66 -16.64 -0.35
CA LEU A 174 9.83 -17.35 -0.87
C LEU A 174 9.65 -17.66 -2.36
N ASP A 175 10.72 -17.48 -3.13
CA ASP A 175 10.81 -17.90 -4.53
C ASP A 175 11.79 -19.08 -4.62
N PRO A 176 11.30 -20.33 -4.53
CA PRO A 176 12.16 -21.51 -4.61
C PRO A 176 12.67 -21.79 -6.03
N VAL A 177 12.08 -21.18 -7.06
CA VAL A 177 12.37 -21.44 -8.47
C VAL A 177 13.46 -20.49 -8.96
N GLY A 178 13.27 -19.19 -8.74
CA GLY A 178 14.12 -18.12 -9.25
C GLY A 178 13.72 -17.69 -10.66
N VAL A 179 13.61 -16.37 -10.87
CA VAL A 179 13.21 -15.74 -12.16
C VAL A 179 14.08 -16.21 -13.32
N ASP A 180 15.39 -16.35 -13.11
CA ASP A 180 16.35 -16.75 -14.14
C ASP A 180 16.14 -18.19 -14.67
N LYS A 181 15.41 -19.03 -13.91
CA LYS A 181 15.15 -20.43 -14.29
C LYS A 181 13.81 -20.60 -14.99
N ASP A 182 12.76 -20.07 -14.40
CA ASP A 182 11.40 -20.12 -14.94
C ASP A 182 10.59 -18.96 -14.35
N VAL A 183 10.26 -17.99 -15.20
CA VAL A 183 9.50 -16.80 -14.81
C VAL A 183 8.12 -17.17 -14.29
N LYS A 184 7.41 -18.12 -14.95
CA LYS A 184 6.06 -18.50 -14.53
C LYS A 184 6.10 -19.19 -13.16
N GLY A 185 6.96 -20.19 -13.00
CA GLY A 185 7.14 -20.88 -11.72
C GLY A 185 7.63 -19.98 -10.59
N SER A 186 8.44 -18.95 -10.91
CA SER A 186 8.92 -17.97 -9.93
C SER A 186 7.79 -17.09 -9.39
N VAL A 187 6.86 -16.64 -10.23
CA VAL A 187 5.78 -15.72 -9.81
C VAL A 187 4.55 -16.44 -9.23
N GLU A 188 4.44 -17.75 -9.41
CA GLU A 188 3.30 -18.57 -8.95
C GLU A 188 2.95 -18.30 -7.48
N TYR A 189 3.95 -18.42 -6.59
CA TYR A 189 3.78 -18.22 -5.15
C TYR A 189 3.43 -16.78 -4.78
N LEU A 190 3.97 -15.81 -5.52
CA LEU A 190 3.63 -14.40 -5.35
C LEU A 190 2.16 -14.16 -5.69
N THR A 191 1.70 -14.63 -6.85
CA THR A 191 0.33 -14.38 -7.31
C THR A 191 -0.71 -15.13 -6.49
N GLU A 192 -0.39 -16.32 -5.99
CA GLU A 192 -1.22 -17.07 -5.04
C GLU A 192 -1.40 -16.30 -3.73
N SER A 193 -0.30 -15.82 -3.15
CA SER A 193 -0.31 -15.04 -1.90
C SER A 193 -1.07 -13.72 -2.03
N ILE A 194 -0.95 -13.02 -3.17
CA ILE A 194 -1.76 -11.83 -3.46
C ILE A 194 -3.26 -12.18 -3.49
N ALA A 195 -3.65 -13.24 -4.20
CA ALA A 195 -5.06 -13.66 -4.30
C ALA A 195 -5.64 -14.01 -2.92
N GLU A 196 -4.87 -14.73 -2.09
CA GLU A 196 -5.24 -15.07 -0.72
C GLU A 196 -5.42 -13.80 0.15
N SER A 197 -4.51 -12.82 0.05
CA SER A 197 -4.63 -11.54 0.78
C SER A 197 -5.87 -10.74 0.36
N VAL A 198 -6.17 -10.71 -0.94
CA VAL A 198 -7.39 -10.07 -1.45
C VAL A 198 -8.64 -10.80 -0.97
N SER A 199 -8.61 -12.14 -0.95
CA SER A 199 -9.71 -12.96 -0.44
C SER A 199 -10.00 -12.68 1.03
N LYS A 200 -8.97 -12.66 1.88
CA LYS A 200 -9.09 -12.32 3.31
C LYS A 200 -9.68 -10.93 3.53
N ALA A 201 -9.18 -9.94 2.80
CA ALA A 201 -9.69 -8.57 2.88
C ALA A 201 -11.16 -8.47 2.44
N SER A 202 -11.53 -9.21 1.40
CA SER A 202 -12.91 -9.31 0.91
C SER A 202 -13.85 -9.98 1.92
N GLU A 203 -13.42 -11.08 2.55
CA GLU A 203 -14.18 -11.77 3.60
C GLU A 203 -14.42 -10.86 4.80
N ALA A 204 -13.37 -10.16 5.26
CA ALA A 204 -13.44 -9.20 6.35
C ALA A 204 -14.16 -7.88 5.98
N LYS A 205 -14.39 -7.65 4.69
CA LYS A 205 -14.90 -6.37 4.13
C LYS A 205 -14.07 -5.17 4.57
N CYS A 206 -12.75 -5.36 4.65
CA CYS A 206 -11.82 -4.35 5.13
C CYS A 206 -10.58 -4.32 4.25
N PHE A 207 -10.33 -3.16 3.64
CA PHE A 207 -9.20 -2.90 2.75
C PHE A 207 -8.33 -1.77 3.28
N LEU A 208 -8.12 -1.76 4.60
CA LEU A 208 -7.31 -0.79 5.32
C LEU A 208 -6.26 -1.52 6.17
N ALA A 209 -5.23 -0.81 6.61
CA ALA A 209 -4.17 -1.33 7.47
C ALA A 209 -4.70 -1.82 8.84
N ASN A 210 -5.76 -1.18 9.33
CA ASN A 210 -6.39 -1.52 10.60
C ASN A 210 -7.85 -1.89 10.38
N CYS A 211 -8.15 -3.14 10.70
CA CYS A 211 -9.46 -3.75 10.85
C CYS A 211 -9.55 -4.24 12.32
#